data_AF-A0A3D5DGQ6-F1
#
_entry.id   AF-A0A3D5DGQ6-F1
#
_cell.length_a   1.000
_cell.length_b   1.000
_cell.length_c   1.000
_cell.angle_alpha   90.00
_cell.angle_beta   90.00
_cell.angle_gamma   90.00
#
_symmetry.space_group_name_H-M   'P 1'
#
loop_
_entity.id
_entity.type
_entity.pdbx_description
1 polymer ?
#
loop_
_entity_poly.entity_id
_entity_poly.type
_entity_poly.pdbx_seq_one_letter_code
_entity_poly.pdbx_strand_id
1 'polypeptide(L)'
;MIVLINSHALGGYTINISANTENYNLRNDLINNFGWDGTSAIEVDVTVESGVLIEATATSTPAFVANLSTGSSLNLINNGTIRGEGGAGGGGGSAGAGGSGGSGGHAISLQNVSATIDNGSGTISGGGGGGGGQGGTDSCQSDDYEQGGCAECYTVTGSSGGSGAGGSTTSATGNGGSLGSAGSNGSSGSTYFSIYCRRSFAGGGGGAAGKAISLLSGGSRTITSTGTIHGATS
;
A
#
# COMPACT_ATOMS: atom_id res chain seq x y z
N MET A 1 -13.47 -27.01 11.51
CA MET A 1 -12.08 -26.90 11.98
C MET A 1 -12.13 -26.87 13.49
N ILE A 2 -11.56 -27.87 14.17
CA ILE A 2 -11.49 -27.94 15.63
C ILE A 2 -10.32 -27.06 16.08
N VAL A 3 -10.59 -26.11 16.97
CA VAL A 3 -9.57 -25.32 17.68
C VAL A 3 -9.39 -25.96 19.06
N LEU A 4 -8.20 -26.48 19.37
CA LEU A 4 -7.83 -26.91 20.71
C LEU A 4 -7.34 -25.69 21.50
N ILE A 5 -7.97 -25.43 22.65
CA ILE A 5 -7.59 -24.34 23.56
C ILE A 5 -6.57 -24.92 24.57
N ASN A 6 -5.33 -24.43 24.57
CA ASN A 6 -4.38 -24.65 25.67
C ASN A 6 -4.21 -23.30 26.40
N SER A 7 -4.77 -23.18 27.60
CA SER A 7 -4.74 -21.95 28.38
C SER A 7 -3.37 -21.74 29.05
N HIS A 8 -2.64 -20.70 28.63
CA HIS A 8 -1.57 -20.09 29.45
C HIS A 8 -2.19 -19.18 30.53
N ALA A 9 -1.49 -19.01 31.66
CA ALA A 9 -2.02 -18.63 32.98
C ALA A 9 -2.67 -17.23 33.15
N LEU A 10 -2.96 -16.51 32.07
CA LEU A 10 -3.82 -15.33 32.01
C LEU A 10 -4.67 -15.37 30.74
N GLY A 11 -5.67 -16.26 30.66
CA GLY A 11 -6.63 -16.29 29.54
C GLY A 11 -5.99 -16.20 28.14
N GLY A 12 -4.82 -16.83 27.95
CA GLY A 12 -4.04 -16.71 26.72
C GLY A 12 -4.71 -17.40 25.55
N TYR A 13 -4.79 -16.72 24.41
CA TYR A 13 -5.34 -17.27 23.17
C TYR A 13 -4.21 -17.67 22.21
N THR A 14 -4.32 -18.85 21.61
CA THR A 14 -3.39 -19.29 20.56
C THR A 14 -4.16 -19.47 19.26
N ILE A 15 -3.66 -18.82 18.20
CA ILE A 15 -4.29 -18.80 16.89
C ILE A 15 -3.25 -19.24 15.84
N ASN A 16 -3.62 -20.23 15.03
CA ASN A 16 -2.83 -20.67 13.89
C ASN A 16 -3.56 -20.32 12.60
N ILE A 17 -2.95 -19.47 11.77
CA ILE A 17 -3.43 -19.13 10.44
C ILE A 17 -2.73 -20.05 9.46
N SER A 18 -3.45 -21.09 9.03
CA SER A 18 -2.96 -22.18 8.18
C SER A 18 -3.47 -22.13 6.73
N ALA A 19 -4.26 -21.11 6.40
CA ALA A 19 -4.79 -20.89 5.06
C ALA A 19 -4.72 -19.41 4.67
N ASN A 20 -4.62 -19.15 3.37
CA ASN A 20 -4.62 -17.80 2.83
C ASN A 20 -5.88 -17.06 3.26
N THR A 21 -5.72 -15.79 3.63
CA THR A 21 -6.82 -14.95 4.09
C THR A 21 -6.59 -13.51 3.67
N GLU A 22 -7.68 -12.78 3.54
CA GLU A 22 -7.67 -11.36 3.20
C GLU A 22 -8.07 -10.54 4.43
N ASN A 23 -7.44 -9.37 4.62
CA ASN A 23 -7.80 -8.37 5.64
C ASN A 23 -8.06 -8.95 7.04
N TYR A 24 -7.14 -9.78 7.54
CA TYR A 24 -7.29 -10.49 8.80
C TYR A 24 -7.42 -9.52 9.98
N ASN A 25 -8.53 -9.61 10.70
CA ASN A 25 -8.80 -8.79 11.88
C ASN A 25 -8.79 -9.65 13.15
N LEU A 26 -7.72 -9.52 13.93
CA LEU A 26 -7.50 -10.32 15.13
C LEU A 26 -8.61 -10.14 16.18
N ARG A 27 -9.10 -8.92 16.37
CA ARG A 27 -10.18 -8.63 17.33
C ARG A 27 -11.46 -9.36 16.97
N ASN A 28 -11.85 -9.31 15.69
CA ASN A 28 -13.05 -9.98 15.22
C ASN A 28 -12.94 -11.50 15.36
N ASP A 29 -11.77 -12.06 15.06
CA ASP A 29 -11.52 -13.49 15.20
C ASP A 29 -11.62 -13.93 16.67
N LEU A 30 -10.99 -13.21 17.59
CA LEU A 30 -11.05 -13.49 19.02
C LEU A 30 -12.48 -13.43 19.58
N ILE A 31 -13.28 -12.44 19.19
CA ILE A 31 -14.67 -12.31 19.64
C ILE A 31 -15.54 -13.44 19.06
N ASN A 32 -15.46 -13.67 17.75
CA ASN A 32 -16.39 -14.56 17.06
C ASN A 32 -16.03 -16.04 17.22
N ASN A 33 -14.74 -16.37 17.32
CA ASN A 33 -14.27 -17.77 17.29
C ASN A 33 -13.66 -18.23 18.61
N PHE A 34 -13.21 -17.31 19.48
CA PHE A 34 -12.55 -17.64 20.74
C PHE A 34 -13.32 -17.15 21.98
N GLY A 35 -14.43 -16.44 21.82
CA GLY A 35 -15.30 -16.02 22.91
C GLY A 35 -14.71 -14.91 23.79
N TRP A 36 -13.75 -14.15 23.26
CA TRP A 36 -13.25 -12.96 23.96
C TRP A 36 -14.36 -11.90 24.09
N ASP A 37 -14.41 -11.24 25.24
CA ASP A 37 -15.42 -10.20 25.56
C ASP A 37 -15.22 -8.89 24.78
N GLY A 38 -14.09 -8.74 24.09
CA GLY A 38 -13.74 -7.55 23.32
C GLY A 38 -13.31 -6.34 24.16
N THR A 39 -13.17 -6.51 25.48
CA THR A 39 -12.88 -5.44 26.44
C THR A 39 -11.76 -5.76 27.43
N SER A 40 -11.59 -7.01 27.85
CA SER A 40 -10.53 -7.42 28.77
C SER A 40 -9.16 -7.40 28.10
N ALA A 41 -8.13 -7.03 28.86
CA ALA A 41 -6.75 -7.17 28.40
C ALA A 41 -6.37 -8.66 28.33
N ILE A 42 -5.71 -9.06 27.25
CA ILE A 42 -5.42 -10.46 26.94
C ILE A 42 -4.02 -10.62 26.38
N GLU A 43 -3.51 -11.84 26.45
CA GLU A 43 -2.29 -12.25 25.75
C GLU A 43 -2.67 -13.16 24.58
N VAL A 44 -2.09 -12.89 23.41
CA VAL A 44 -2.42 -13.64 22.19
C VAL A 44 -1.16 -14.06 21.46
N ASP A 45 -1.03 -15.36 21.22
CA ASP A 45 -0.04 -15.95 20.33
C ASP A 45 -0.67 -16.21 18.96
N VAL A 46 -0.15 -15.58 17.93
CA VAL A 46 -0.59 -15.77 16.54
C VAL A 46 0.57 -16.34 15.74
N THR A 47 0.35 -17.49 15.10
CA THR A 47 1.31 -18.07 14.15
C THR A 47 0.72 -18.05 12.74
N VAL A 48 1.44 -17.42 11.82
CA VAL A 48 1.19 -17.52 10.37
C VAL A 48 2.07 -18.63 9.83
N GLU A 49 1.44 -19.71 9.36
CA GLU A 49 2.16 -20.88 8.86
C GLU A 49 2.90 -20.60 7.55
N SER A 50 3.89 -21.42 7.24
CA SER A 50 4.65 -21.29 5.99
C SER A 50 3.76 -21.54 4.77
N GLY A 51 3.96 -20.74 3.72
CA GLY A 51 3.15 -20.80 2.50
C GLY A 51 1.80 -20.06 2.58
N VAL A 52 1.43 -19.54 3.76
CA VAL A 52 0.21 -18.73 3.94
C VAL A 52 0.44 -17.29 3.48
N LEU A 53 -0.50 -16.76 2.71
CA LEU A 53 -0.59 -15.35 2.32
C LEU A 53 -1.73 -14.66 3.08
N ILE A 54 -1.39 -13.60 3.80
CA ILE A 54 -2.33 -12.62 4.34
C ILE A 54 -2.20 -11.34 3.52
N GLU A 55 -3.23 -10.98 2.77
CA GLU A 55 -3.18 -9.81 1.90
C GLU A 55 -4.27 -8.77 2.16
N ALA A 56 -3.93 -7.52 1.88
CA ALA A 56 -4.90 -6.42 1.85
C ALA A 56 -5.62 -6.40 0.50
N THR A 57 -6.92 -6.16 0.51
CA THR A 57 -7.70 -6.00 -0.74
C THR A 57 -7.90 -4.54 -1.16
N ALA A 58 -7.48 -3.60 -0.32
CA ALA A 58 -7.56 -2.18 -0.59
C ALA A 58 -6.42 -1.43 0.12
N THR A 59 -5.96 -0.32 -0.45
CA THR A 59 -4.87 0.49 0.14
C THR A 59 -5.24 1.11 1.48
N SER A 60 -6.53 1.30 1.76
CA SER A 60 -7.04 1.80 3.04
C SER A 60 -7.16 0.74 4.14
N THR A 61 -7.08 -0.54 3.79
CA THR A 61 -7.32 -1.65 4.71
C THR A 61 -6.03 -2.46 4.86
N PRO A 62 -5.42 -2.50 6.06
CA PRO A 62 -4.24 -3.31 6.28
C PRO A 62 -4.52 -4.81 6.13
N ALA A 63 -3.52 -5.58 5.72
CA ALA A 63 -3.64 -7.02 5.56
C ALA A 63 -3.87 -7.74 6.90
N PHE A 64 -3.22 -7.27 7.97
CA PHE A 64 -3.38 -7.78 9.32
C PHE A 64 -3.63 -6.61 10.29
N VAL A 65 -4.71 -6.69 11.07
CA VAL A 65 -5.09 -5.67 12.04
C VAL A 65 -5.16 -6.28 13.44
N ALA A 66 -4.37 -5.73 14.36
CA ALA A 66 -4.49 -5.96 15.79
C ALA A 66 -4.86 -4.65 16.49
N ASN A 67 -6.14 -4.52 16.82
CA ASN A 67 -6.67 -3.45 17.66
C ASN A 67 -7.32 -4.10 18.88
N LEU A 68 -6.57 -4.22 19.97
CA LEU A 68 -7.02 -4.89 21.20
C LEU A 68 -7.29 -3.88 22.32
N SER A 69 -7.69 -4.37 23.49
CA SER A 69 -7.81 -3.51 24.67
C SER A 69 -6.44 -3.12 25.18
N THR A 70 -6.29 -1.88 25.67
CA THR A 70 -5.05 -1.39 26.27
C THR A 70 -4.55 -2.36 27.35
N GLY A 71 -3.25 -2.67 27.31
CA GLY A 71 -2.64 -3.66 28.20
C GLY A 71 -2.57 -5.06 27.60
N SER A 72 -3.20 -5.30 26.44
CA SER A 72 -3.06 -6.57 25.72
C SER A 72 -1.67 -6.72 25.10
N SER A 73 -1.21 -7.96 25.00
CA SER A 73 0.02 -8.34 24.31
C SER A 73 -0.27 -9.26 23.13
N LEU A 74 0.51 -9.08 22.06
CA LEU A 74 0.47 -9.93 20.87
C LEU A 74 1.86 -10.48 20.64
N ASN A 75 1.98 -11.79 20.48
CA ASN A 75 3.17 -12.44 19.96
C ASN A 75 2.84 -13.00 18.57
N LEU A 76 3.35 -12.34 17.53
CA LEU A 76 3.10 -12.71 16.13
C LEU A 76 4.33 -13.42 15.57
N ILE A 77 4.21 -14.71 15.28
CA ILE A 77 5.23 -15.50 14.59
C ILE A 77 4.83 -15.60 13.11
N ASN A 78 5.57 -14.93 12.23
CA ASN A 78 5.32 -14.95 10.80
C ASN A 78 6.32 -15.86 10.05
N ASN A 79 5.83 -16.99 9.56
CA ASN A 79 6.55 -17.85 8.61
C ASN A 79 5.96 -17.77 7.18
N GLY A 80 4.87 -17.03 6.99
CA GLY A 80 4.20 -16.82 5.71
C GLY A 80 4.51 -15.45 5.11
N THR A 81 3.57 -14.93 4.32
CA THR A 81 3.65 -13.59 3.70
C THR A 81 2.50 -12.71 4.18
N ILE A 82 2.81 -11.52 4.68
CA ILE A 82 1.83 -10.49 5.02
C ILE A 82 2.08 -9.28 4.12
N ARG A 83 1.12 -8.91 3.27
CA ARG A 83 1.34 -7.91 2.22
C ARG A 83 0.22 -6.87 2.12
N GLY A 84 0.58 -5.59 2.18
CA GLY A 84 -0.29 -4.47 1.90
C GLY A 84 -0.56 -4.27 0.40
N GLU A 85 -1.67 -3.62 0.06
CA GLU A 85 -2.15 -3.48 -1.31
C GLU A 85 -1.39 -2.42 -2.12
N GLY A 86 -1.17 -2.66 -3.40
CA GLY A 86 -0.52 -1.69 -4.30
C GLY A 86 -1.35 -0.42 -4.53
N GLY A 87 -0.68 0.73 -4.65
CA GLY A 87 -1.32 2.00 -5.00
C GLY A 87 -1.69 2.08 -6.49
N ALA A 88 -2.83 2.67 -6.82
CA ALA A 88 -3.26 2.86 -8.20
C ALA A 88 -2.35 3.85 -8.97
N GLY A 89 -2.12 3.62 -10.26
CA GLY A 89 -1.42 4.58 -11.11
C GLY A 89 -2.21 5.89 -11.30
N GLY A 90 -1.51 7.00 -11.49
CA GLY A 90 -2.12 8.31 -11.73
C GLY A 90 -2.67 8.44 -13.15
N GLY A 91 -3.81 9.11 -13.34
CA GLY A 91 -4.39 9.34 -14.67
C GLY A 91 -3.51 10.27 -15.52
N GLY A 92 -3.54 10.11 -16.85
CA GLY A 92 -2.88 11.05 -17.75
C GLY A 92 -3.59 12.40 -17.81
N GLY A 93 -2.85 13.49 -18.01
CA GLY A 93 -3.42 14.83 -18.11
C GLY A 93 -3.98 15.11 -19.51
N SER A 94 -5.17 15.72 -19.61
CA SER A 94 -5.70 16.27 -20.88
C SER A 94 -5.67 17.80 -20.77
N ALA A 95 -4.86 18.47 -21.59
CA ALA A 95 -4.65 19.92 -21.47
C ALA A 95 -4.21 20.36 -20.05
N GLY A 96 -3.49 19.49 -19.34
CA GLY A 96 -3.22 19.67 -17.92
C GLY A 96 -2.18 18.71 -17.38
N ALA A 97 -1.82 18.89 -16.10
CA ALA A 97 -0.87 18.03 -15.42
C ALA A 97 -1.38 16.58 -15.30
N GLY A 98 -0.46 15.64 -15.23
CA GLY A 98 -0.80 14.25 -14.92
C GLY A 98 -1.32 14.11 -13.49
N GLY A 99 -2.21 13.16 -13.27
CA GLY A 99 -2.68 12.79 -11.93
C GLY A 99 -1.59 12.10 -11.12
N SER A 100 -1.57 12.33 -9.81
CA SER A 100 -0.67 11.63 -8.90
C SER A 100 -1.04 10.16 -8.76
N GLY A 101 -0.05 9.30 -8.52
CA GLY A 101 -0.26 7.92 -8.14
C GLY A 101 -0.85 7.81 -6.71
N GLY A 102 -1.65 6.78 -6.48
CA GLY A 102 -2.20 6.45 -5.18
C GLY A 102 -1.14 5.84 -4.24
N SER A 103 -1.29 6.06 -2.94
CA SER A 103 -0.41 5.46 -1.94
C SER A 103 -0.66 3.95 -1.82
N GLY A 104 0.40 3.19 -1.53
CA GLY A 104 0.29 1.78 -1.16
C GLY A 104 -0.26 1.58 0.25
N GLY A 105 -0.93 0.44 0.48
CA GLY A 105 -1.53 0.06 1.75
C GLY A 105 -0.57 -0.55 2.75
N HIS A 106 -0.95 -0.55 4.02
CA HIS A 106 -0.13 -1.13 5.09
C HIS A 106 -0.23 -2.66 5.14
N ALA A 107 0.84 -3.34 5.56
CA ALA A 107 0.76 -4.79 5.83
C ALA A 107 0.12 -5.06 7.19
N ILE A 108 0.74 -4.54 8.26
CA ILE A 108 0.29 -4.72 9.64
C ILE A 108 -0.12 -3.38 10.24
N SER A 109 -1.23 -3.35 10.96
CA SER A 109 -1.64 -2.21 11.80
C SER A 109 -1.82 -2.63 13.25
N LEU A 110 -1.12 -1.94 14.15
CA LEU A 110 -1.15 -2.20 15.59
C LEU A 110 -1.74 -1.00 16.33
N GLN A 111 -2.75 -1.24 17.15
CA GLN A 111 -3.41 -0.23 17.98
C GLN A 111 -3.69 -0.81 19.38
N ASN A 112 -3.40 -0.03 20.42
CA ASN A 112 -3.65 -0.40 21.83
C ASN A 112 -3.09 -1.77 22.26
N VAL A 113 -2.05 -2.26 21.58
CA VAL A 113 -1.43 -3.57 21.81
C VAL A 113 0.08 -3.43 21.84
N SER A 114 0.73 -4.17 22.73
CA SER A 114 2.18 -4.35 22.70
C SER A 114 2.52 -5.61 21.93
N ALA A 115 3.05 -5.46 20.73
CA ALA A 115 3.34 -6.58 19.84
C ALA A 115 4.82 -6.97 19.88
N THR A 116 5.10 -8.26 20.05
CA THR A 116 6.36 -8.88 19.67
C THR A 116 6.13 -9.55 18.32
N ILE A 117 6.89 -9.15 17.31
CA ILE A 117 6.78 -9.72 15.96
C ILE A 117 8.07 -10.49 15.70
N ASP A 118 7.96 -11.81 15.62
CA ASP A 118 9.01 -12.70 15.13
C ASP A 118 8.74 -13.02 13.65
N ASN A 119 9.36 -12.24 12.76
CA ASN A 119 9.35 -12.51 11.34
C ASN A 119 10.45 -13.54 11.03
N GLY A 120 10.14 -14.81 11.29
CA GLY A 120 11.01 -15.96 11.10
C GLY A 120 11.46 -16.13 9.64
N SER A 121 10.96 -17.13 8.93
CA SER A 121 11.24 -17.27 7.48
C SER A 121 10.32 -16.44 6.58
N GLY A 122 9.41 -15.67 7.18
CA GLY A 122 8.36 -14.97 6.46
C GLY A 122 8.75 -13.66 5.78
N THR A 123 7.78 -13.09 5.07
CA THR A 123 7.86 -11.77 4.46
C THR A 123 6.77 -10.86 5.01
N ILE A 124 7.12 -9.64 5.42
CA ILE A 124 6.17 -8.57 5.75
C ILE A 124 6.43 -7.40 4.81
N SER A 125 5.43 -6.98 4.05
CA SER A 125 5.60 -5.90 3.07
C SER A 125 4.44 -4.94 3.05
N GLY A 126 4.73 -3.64 3.15
CA GLY A 126 3.76 -2.64 2.71
C GLY A 126 3.51 -2.72 1.20
N GLY A 127 2.40 -2.19 0.74
CA GLY A 127 2.11 -2.05 -0.69
C GLY A 127 3.02 -1.03 -1.36
N GLY A 128 3.34 -1.23 -2.63
CA GLY A 128 4.07 -0.23 -3.42
C GLY A 128 3.17 0.94 -3.79
N GLY A 129 3.69 2.17 -3.84
CA GLY A 129 2.93 3.33 -4.32
C GLY A 129 2.70 3.28 -5.83
N GLY A 130 1.60 3.84 -6.34
CA GLY A 130 1.35 3.94 -7.79
C GLY A 130 2.23 4.98 -8.46
N GLY A 131 2.56 4.81 -9.73
CA GLY A 131 3.32 5.78 -10.50
C GLY A 131 2.46 6.97 -10.95
N GLY A 132 3.06 8.15 -11.08
CA GLY A 132 2.37 9.35 -11.57
C GLY A 132 2.02 9.28 -13.06
N GLY A 133 0.88 9.85 -13.44
CA GLY A 133 0.47 9.98 -14.85
C GLY A 133 1.30 11.01 -15.61
N GLN A 134 1.36 10.87 -16.93
CA GLN A 134 2.05 11.84 -17.77
C GLN A 134 1.22 13.13 -17.92
N GLY A 135 1.90 14.28 -17.98
CA GLY A 135 1.26 15.54 -18.34
C GLY A 135 0.77 15.56 -19.79
N GLY A 136 -0.35 16.23 -20.04
CA GLY A 136 -0.84 16.49 -21.39
C GLY A 136 -0.04 17.56 -22.10
N THR A 137 -0.48 17.91 -23.31
CA THR A 137 0.04 19.06 -24.06
C THR A 137 -1.11 19.77 -24.75
N ASP A 138 -1.07 21.10 -24.71
CA ASP A 138 -1.90 21.94 -25.58
C ASP A 138 -1.04 22.56 -26.66
N SER A 139 -1.47 22.41 -27.91
CA SER A 139 -0.90 23.11 -29.05
C SER A 139 -1.97 23.90 -29.76
N CYS A 140 -1.77 25.21 -29.91
CA CYS A 140 -2.65 26.00 -30.74
C CYS A 140 -1.98 26.30 -32.09
N GLN A 141 -2.62 25.89 -33.18
CA GLN A 141 -2.24 26.24 -34.54
C GLN A 141 -2.82 27.63 -34.88
N SER A 142 -1.99 28.47 -35.50
CA SER A 142 -2.45 29.61 -36.28
C SER A 142 -2.05 29.33 -37.72
N ASP A 143 -3.02 29.25 -38.62
CA ASP A 143 -2.74 29.12 -40.05
C ASP A 143 -2.27 30.46 -40.66
N ASP A 144 -2.42 31.56 -39.90
CA ASP A 144 -2.02 32.90 -40.31
C ASP A 144 -0.76 33.34 -39.56
N TYR A 145 0.38 33.39 -40.27
CA TYR A 145 1.67 33.87 -39.75
C TYR A 145 1.66 35.39 -39.42
N GLU A 146 0.60 36.12 -39.77
CA GLU A 146 0.54 37.59 -39.67
C GLU A 146 -0.42 38.14 -38.59
N GLN A 147 -1.25 37.31 -37.97
CA GLN A 147 -2.14 37.75 -36.90
C GLN A 147 -1.70 37.10 -35.60
N GLY A 148 -1.09 37.86 -34.69
CA GLY A 148 -0.49 37.38 -33.44
C GLY A 148 -1.46 36.77 -32.40
N GLY A 149 -2.26 35.78 -32.80
CA GLY A 149 -3.26 35.08 -31.99
C GLY A 149 -3.38 33.61 -32.37
N CYS A 150 -3.43 32.75 -31.35
CA CYS A 150 -3.60 31.31 -31.44
C CYS A 150 -5.07 30.96 -31.72
N ALA A 151 -5.42 30.53 -32.94
CA ALA A 151 -6.83 30.40 -33.36
C ALA A 151 -7.42 28.99 -33.17
N GLU A 152 -6.64 27.91 -33.29
CA GLU A 152 -7.17 26.53 -33.19
C GLU A 152 -6.35 25.67 -32.22
N CYS A 153 -6.92 25.32 -31.06
CA CYS A 153 -6.20 24.53 -30.04
C CYS A 153 -6.51 23.04 -30.14
N TYR A 154 -5.48 22.24 -30.38
CA TYR A 154 -5.47 20.79 -30.29
C TYR A 154 -4.89 20.34 -28.94
N THR A 155 -5.60 19.45 -28.26
CA THR A 155 -5.19 18.87 -26.98
C THR A 155 -4.70 17.44 -27.20
N VAL A 156 -3.49 17.15 -26.73
CA VAL A 156 -2.96 15.80 -26.60
C VAL A 156 -3.09 15.35 -25.16
N THR A 157 -3.76 14.23 -24.94
CA THR A 157 -3.87 13.57 -23.63
C THR A 157 -2.60 12.79 -23.33
N GLY A 158 -2.01 13.01 -22.14
CA GLY A 158 -0.90 12.22 -21.62
C GLY A 158 -1.34 10.80 -21.24
N SER A 159 -0.37 9.88 -21.13
CA SER A 159 -0.64 8.49 -20.72
C SER A 159 -0.81 8.33 -19.21
N SER A 160 -1.51 7.28 -18.76
CA SER A 160 -1.67 6.92 -17.34
C SER A 160 -0.41 6.27 -16.74
N GLY A 161 -0.14 6.55 -15.45
CA GLY A 161 0.91 5.93 -14.64
C GLY A 161 0.71 4.44 -14.40
N GLY A 162 1.78 3.72 -14.07
CA GLY A 162 1.71 2.31 -13.70
C GLY A 162 1.17 2.09 -12.28
N SER A 163 0.41 1.02 -12.06
CA SER A 163 -0.01 0.61 -10.73
C SER A 163 1.15 0.05 -9.90
N GLY A 164 1.13 0.26 -8.58
CA GLY A 164 2.07 -0.30 -7.62
C GLY A 164 1.96 -1.83 -7.54
N ALA A 165 3.05 -2.48 -7.13
CA ALA A 165 3.32 -3.93 -7.15
C ALA A 165 3.90 -4.50 -8.46
N GLY A 166 4.85 -3.79 -9.09
CA GLY A 166 5.79 -4.38 -10.05
C GLY A 166 5.45 -4.27 -11.54
N GLY A 167 4.44 -3.47 -11.92
CA GLY A 167 4.15 -3.20 -13.33
C GLY A 167 5.18 -2.25 -13.95
N SER A 168 6.21 -2.78 -14.61
CA SER A 168 7.07 -2.00 -15.51
C SER A 168 6.33 -1.77 -16.83
N THR A 169 5.89 -0.55 -17.08
CA THR A 169 5.47 -0.12 -18.41
C THR A 169 6.60 0.69 -19.05
N THR A 170 7.05 0.25 -20.22
CA THR A 170 8.15 0.83 -20.99
C THR A 170 7.76 2.16 -21.67
N SER A 171 7.09 3.07 -20.97
CA SER A 171 6.58 4.31 -21.56
C SER A 171 6.78 5.49 -20.61
N ALA A 172 6.66 6.73 -21.10
CA ALA A 172 6.98 8.01 -20.44
C ALA A 172 6.14 8.34 -19.18
N THR A 173 5.59 7.33 -18.53
CA THR A 173 4.71 7.33 -17.38
C THR A 173 5.49 6.93 -16.13
N GLY A 174 5.06 7.39 -14.95
CA GLY A 174 5.68 6.97 -13.70
C GLY A 174 5.48 5.48 -13.47
N ASN A 175 6.55 4.76 -13.15
CA ASN A 175 6.47 3.35 -12.76
C ASN A 175 5.86 3.22 -11.36
N GLY A 176 5.04 2.18 -11.14
CA GLY A 176 4.62 1.80 -9.81
C GLY A 176 5.79 1.33 -8.96
N GLY A 177 5.73 1.60 -7.66
CA GLY A 177 6.67 1.11 -6.67
C GLY A 177 6.52 -0.39 -6.46
N SER A 178 7.63 -1.06 -6.18
CA SER A 178 7.65 -2.42 -5.66
C SER A 178 7.21 -2.46 -4.19
N LEU A 179 7.13 -3.66 -3.62
CA LEU A 179 6.92 -3.94 -2.20
C LEU A 179 7.59 -2.90 -1.27
N GLY A 180 6.78 -2.16 -0.52
CA GLY A 180 7.24 -1.13 0.43
C GLY A 180 7.97 0.07 -0.18
N SER A 181 7.89 0.29 -1.50
CA SER A 181 8.57 1.37 -2.23
C SER A 181 7.58 2.35 -2.84
N ALA A 182 7.96 3.64 -2.92
CA ALA A 182 7.12 4.67 -3.54
C ALA A 182 7.09 4.50 -5.07
N GLY A 183 6.04 5.01 -5.71
CA GLY A 183 5.97 5.12 -7.16
C GLY A 183 6.88 6.24 -7.68
N SER A 184 7.22 6.16 -8.97
CA SER A 184 7.96 7.22 -9.66
C SER A 184 7.02 8.31 -10.17
N ASN A 185 7.53 9.53 -10.33
CA ASN A 185 6.79 10.63 -10.97
C ASN A 185 6.55 10.34 -12.46
N GLY A 186 5.45 10.86 -13.00
CA GLY A 186 5.20 10.88 -14.43
C GLY A 186 6.07 11.90 -15.16
N SER A 187 6.32 11.68 -16.46
CA SER A 187 7.02 12.67 -17.28
C SER A 187 6.10 13.83 -17.66
N SER A 188 6.69 14.98 -17.99
CA SER A 188 5.97 16.06 -18.65
C SER A 188 5.45 15.64 -20.03
N GLY A 189 4.44 16.35 -20.53
CA GLY A 189 3.95 16.19 -21.90
C GLY A 189 5.05 16.42 -22.93
N SER A 190 5.13 15.55 -23.94
CA SER A 190 6.13 15.62 -25.00
C SER A 190 5.55 16.30 -26.24
N THR A 191 6.28 17.26 -26.81
CA THR A 191 5.94 17.91 -28.07
C THR A 191 6.90 17.50 -29.18
N TYR A 192 6.38 16.98 -30.28
CA TYR A 192 7.19 16.49 -31.41
C TYR A 192 7.41 17.53 -32.55
N PHE A 193 6.96 18.79 -32.40
CA PHE A 193 7.03 19.82 -33.47
C PHE A 193 7.28 21.24 -32.92
N SER A 194 8.09 22.06 -33.60
CA SER A 194 8.75 23.23 -33.00
C SER A 194 8.22 24.62 -33.38
N ILE A 195 7.00 24.77 -33.93
CA ILE A 195 6.64 26.04 -34.62
C ILE A 195 5.42 26.78 -34.02
N TYR A 196 4.84 26.35 -32.89
CA TYR A 196 3.61 27.00 -32.35
C TYR A 196 3.63 27.26 -30.83
N CYS A 197 2.82 28.24 -30.38
CA CYS A 197 2.53 28.51 -28.96
C CYS A 197 2.01 27.25 -28.27
N ARG A 198 2.85 26.64 -27.42
CA ARG A 198 2.57 25.38 -26.76
C ARG A 198 2.74 25.50 -25.26
N ARG A 199 1.88 24.79 -24.54
CA ARG A 199 2.00 24.58 -23.10
C ARG A 199 2.19 23.08 -22.87
N SER A 200 3.35 22.73 -22.33
CA SER A 200 3.60 21.38 -21.83
C SER A 200 3.29 21.37 -20.35
N PHE A 201 2.54 20.36 -19.90
CA PHE A 201 2.20 20.22 -18.50
C PHE A 201 3.09 19.19 -17.82
N ALA A 202 3.34 19.38 -16.53
CA ALA A 202 4.12 18.46 -15.73
C ALA A 202 3.40 17.10 -15.56
N GLY A 203 4.18 16.03 -15.37
CA GLY A 203 3.62 14.76 -14.92
C GLY A 203 3.18 14.82 -13.46
N GLY A 204 2.34 13.85 -13.07
CA GLY A 204 1.89 13.69 -11.69
C GLY A 204 2.98 13.11 -10.79
N GLY A 205 2.85 13.32 -9.48
CA GLY A 205 3.75 12.72 -8.49
C GLY A 205 3.52 11.22 -8.33
N GLY A 206 4.56 10.47 -7.98
CA GLY A 206 4.43 9.08 -7.54
C GLY A 206 3.74 8.99 -6.17
N GLY A 207 2.98 7.91 -5.97
CA GLY A 207 2.31 7.60 -4.72
C GLY A 207 3.29 7.12 -3.65
N ALA A 208 2.96 7.37 -2.39
CA ALA A 208 3.79 6.94 -1.26
C ALA A 208 3.79 5.41 -1.10
N ALA A 209 4.87 4.86 -0.55
CA ALA A 209 4.91 3.47 -0.13
C ALA A 209 3.96 3.21 1.06
N GLY A 210 3.37 2.03 1.08
CA GLY A 210 2.78 1.45 2.27
C GLY A 210 3.84 1.06 3.30
N LYS A 211 3.51 1.22 4.57
CA LYS A 211 4.31 0.71 5.70
C LYS A 211 4.18 -0.81 5.84
N ALA A 212 5.29 -1.49 6.16
CA ALA A 212 5.26 -2.88 6.59
C ALA A 212 4.49 -3.03 7.90
N ILE A 213 4.79 -2.16 8.86
CA ILE A 213 4.11 -2.11 10.16
C ILE A 213 3.73 -0.65 10.41
N SER A 214 2.45 -0.41 10.70
CA SER A 214 1.92 0.88 11.10
C SER A 214 1.58 0.84 12.59
N LEU A 215 2.20 1.72 13.36
CA LEU A 215 1.83 1.93 14.76
C LEU A 215 0.81 3.05 14.88
N LEU A 216 -0.36 2.71 15.42
CA LEU A 216 -1.37 3.67 15.84
C LEU A 216 -1.26 3.93 17.35
N SER A 217 -2.09 4.85 17.86
CA SER A 217 -2.08 5.23 19.28
C SER A 217 -2.15 4.01 20.20
N GLY A 218 -1.35 4.03 21.27
CA GLY A 218 -1.25 2.93 22.24
C GLY A 218 -0.60 1.65 21.70
N GLY A 219 -0.19 1.61 20.43
CA GLY A 219 0.54 0.50 19.85
C GLY A 219 2.05 0.62 20.12
N SER A 220 2.67 -0.49 20.52
CA SER A 220 4.13 -0.61 20.58
C SER A 220 4.58 -1.89 19.87
N ARG A 221 5.83 -1.93 19.44
CA ARG A 221 6.39 -3.12 18.79
C ARG A 221 7.82 -3.41 19.22
N THR A 222 8.11 -4.69 19.34
CA THR A 222 9.46 -5.25 19.30
C THR A 222 9.54 -6.18 18.09
N ILE A 223 10.56 -6.05 17.26
CA ILE A 223 10.74 -6.86 16.05
C ILE A 223 11.98 -7.71 16.21
N THR A 224 11.82 -9.02 16.02
CA THR A 224 12.89 -9.97 15.75
C THR A 224 12.65 -10.48 14.34
N SER A 225 13.65 -10.39 13.46
CA SER A 225 13.47 -10.80 12.07
C SER A 225 14.70 -11.54 11.58
N THR A 226 14.47 -12.75 11.08
CA THR A 226 15.42 -13.47 10.21
C THR A 226 14.95 -13.49 8.75
N GLY A 227 13.69 -13.13 8.52
CA GLY A 227 13.05 -13.01 7.21
C GLY A 227 13.08 -11.59 6.67
N THR A 228 12.25 -11.33 5.65
CA THR A 228 12.29 -10.06 4.91
C THR A 228 11.20 -9.09 5.35
N ILE A 229 11.57 -7.82 5.56
CA ILE A 229 10.63 -6.72 5.83
C ILE A 229 10.82 -5.62 4.79
N HIS A 230 9.77 -5.33 4.01
CA HIS A 230 9.76 -4.30 2.98
C HIS A 230 8.85 -3.11 3.35
N GLY A 231 9.45 -1.93 3.48
CA GLY A 231 8.75 -0.69 3.82
C GLY A 231 9.01 -0.24 5.26
N ALA A 232 8.56 0.96 5.59
CA ALA A 232 8.77 1.52 6.93
C ALA A 232 8.01 0.73 8.00
N THR A 233 8.55 0.71 9.21
CA THR A 233 7.92 0.04 10.37
C THR A 233 7.32 1.03 11.38
N SER A 234 7.54 2.33 11.20
CA SER A 234 6.92 3.45 11.94
C SER A 234 6.72 4.65 11.04
#